data_AF-A0A520EN93-F1
#
_entry.id   AF-A0A520EN93-F1
#
_cell.length_a   1.000
_cell.length_b   1.000
_cell.length_c   1.000
_cell.angle_alpha   90.00
_cell.angle_beta   90.00
_cell.angle_gamma   90.00
#
_symmetry.space_group_name_H-M   'P 1'
#
loop_
_entity.id
_entity.type
_entity.pdbx_description
1 polymer ?
#
loop_
_entity_poly.entity_id
_entity_poly.type
_entity_poly.pdbx_seq_one_letter_code
_entity_poly.pdbx_strand_id
1 'polypeptide(L)'
;MFASLAPARRRLAYVVLALVLIGLVVAVAAFVASRTTNDPVASVDQSVPGPVLLVPGFGGSTDALEVLAAELRENGRDATVVALPDGGVGDLTAQAQT
;
A
#
# COMPACT_ATOMS: atom_id res chain seq x y z
N MET A 1 41.61 -13.89 -9.86
CA MET A 1 40.95 -15.18 -9.56
C MET A 1 40.87 -16.15 -10.74
N PHE A 2 40.74 -15.73 -12.00
CA PHE A 2 40.61 -16.66 -13.15
C PHE A 2 41.89 -16.84 -14.02
N ALA A 3 43.04 -16.34 -13.56
CA ALA A 3 44.29 -16.36 -14.32
C ALA A 3 44.96 -17.74 -14.38
N SER A 4 44.59 -18.66 -13.50
CA SER A 4 45.09 -20.04 -13.45
C SER A 4 44.34 -21.04 -14.34
N LEU A 5 43.27 -20.60 -15.03
CA LEU A 5 42.49 -21.46 -15.92
C LEU A 5 43.03 -21.45 -17.36
N ALA A 6 43.02 -22.62 -18.00
CA ALA A 6 43.34 -22.76 -19.42
C ALA A 6 42.50 -21.77 -20.28
N PRO A 7 43.04 -21.20 -21.38
CA PRO A 7 42.43 -20.08 -22.12
C PRO A 7 40.97 -20.29 -22.53
N ALA A 8 40.61 -21.53 -22.91
CA ALA A 8 39.24 -21.91 -23.28
C ALA A 8 38.28 -21.87 -22.08
N ARG A 9 38.71 -22.31 -20.89
CA ARG A 9 37.90 -22.34 -19.67
C ARG A 9 37.65 -20.92 -19.13
N ARG A 10 38.63 -20.03 -19.30
CA ARG A 10 38.50 -18.60 -18.96
C ARG A 10 37.46 -17.91 -19.84
N ARG A 11 37.43 -18.20 -21.14
CA ARG A 11 36.39 -17.68 -22.06
C ARG A 11 34.99 -18.13 -21.65
N LEU A 12 34.83 -19.41 -21.36
CA LEU A 12 33.55 -19.97 -20.91
C LEU A 12 33.08 -19.29 -19.61
N ALA A 13 33.97 -19.12 -18.63
CA ALA A 13 33.63 -18.45 -17.37
C ALA A 13 33.13 -17.01 -17.57
N TYR A 14 33.72 -16.25 -18.50
CA TYR A 14 33.23 -14.90 -18.82
C TYR A 14 31.87 -14.91 -19.52
N VAL A 15 31.63 -15.86 -20.42
CA VAL A 15 30.32 -16.01 -21.08
C VAL A 15 29.24 -16.33 -20.05
N VAL A 16 29.51 -17.28 -19.14
CA VAL A 16 28.58 -17.63 -18.06
C VAL A 16 28.34 -16.44 -17.13
N LEU A 17 29.39 -15.72 -16.73
CA LEU A 17 29.25 -14.53 -15.90
C LEU A 17 28.40 -13.45 -16.60
N ALA A 18 28.64 -13.23 -17.89
CA ALA A 18 27.84 -12.28 -18.68
C ALA A 18 26.37 -12.70 -18.74
N LEU A 19 26.08 -13.98 -18.97
CA LEU A 19 24.71 -14.50 -18.97
C LEU A 19 24.01 -14.34 -17.61
N VAL A 20 24.73 -14.59 -16.52
CA VAL A 20 24.20 -14.39 -15.16
C VAL A 20 23.89 -12.91 -14.91
N LEU A 21 24.78 -12.00 -15.29
CA LEU A 21 24.55 -10.57 -15.14
C LEU A 21 23.36 -10.09 -15.98
N ILE A 22 23.24 -10.56 -17.23
CA ILE A 22 22.08 -10.26 -18.09
C ILE A 22 20.79 -10.78 -17.44
N GLY A 23 20.80 -12.02 -16.96
CA GLY A 23 19.66 -12.61 -16.26
C GLY A 23 19.24 -11.81 -15.03
N LEU A 24 20.22 -11.34 -14.25
CA LEU A 24 19.98 -10.49 -13.08
C LEU A 24 19.31 -9.16 -13.47
N VAL A 25 19.82 -8.49 -14.51
CA VAL A 25 19.27 -7.22 -15.00
C VAL A 25 17.84 -7.41 -15.49
N VAL A 26 17.57 -8.47 -16.25
CA VAL A 26 16.21 -8.79 -16.75
C VAL A 26 15.27 -9.08 -15.58
N ALA A 27 15.70 -9.87 -14.60
CA ALA A 27 14.88 -10.19 -13.42
C ALA A 27 14.55 -8.95 -12.59
N VAL A 28 15.52 -8.06 -12.38
CA VAL A 28 15.31 -6.78 -11.67
C VAL A 28 14.35 -5.88 -12.46
N ALA A 29 14.55 -5.74 -13.77
CA ALA A 29 13.67 -4.94 -14.62
C ALA A 29 12.23 -5.46 -14.63
N ALA A 30 12.05 -6.78 -14.76
CA ALA A 30 10.74 -7.42 -14.68
C ALA A 30 10.09 -7.21 -13.31
N PHE A 31 10.87 -7.36 -12.23
CA PHE A 31 10.38 -7.11 -10.87
C PHE A 31 9.93 -5.66 -10.68
N VAL A 32 10.70 -4.68 -11.14
CA VAL A 32 10.34 -3.26 -11.09
C VAL A 32 9.10 -2.97 -11.93
N ALA A 33 9.01 -3.52 -13.15
CA ALA A 33 7.85 -3.35 -14.01
C ALA A 33 6.58 -4.05 -13.47
N SER A 34 6.74 -5.15 -12.74
CA SER A 34 5.65 -5.88 -12.09
C SER A 34 5.18 -5.24 -10.79
N ARG A 35 5.96 -4.31 -10.22
CA ARG A 35 5.40 -3.45 -9.19
C ARG A 35 4.37 -2.60 -9.89
N THR A 36 3.10 -2.81 -9.53
CA THR A 36 2.01 -1.91 -9.86
C THR A 36 2.48 -0.51 -9.50
N THR A 37 2.89 0.26 -10.51
CA THR A 37 2.97 1.71 -10.40
C THR A 37 1.57 2.07 -9.94
N ASN A 38 1.41 2.50 -8.69
CA ASN A 38 0.15 3.05 -8.22
C ASN A 38 -0.33 3.97 -9.34
N ASP A 39 -1.44 3.62 -9.99
CA ASP A 39 -1.95 4.40 -11.11
C ASP A 39 -1.89 5.86 -10.69
N PRO A 40 -1.39 6.78 -11.54
CA PRO A 40 -1.34 8.19 -11.18
C PRO A 40 -2.72 8.58 -10.69
N VAL A 41 -2.86 8.76 -9.38
CA VAL A 41 -4.17 8.98 -8.76
C VAL A 41 -4.67 10.26 -9.39
N ALA A 42 -5.76 10.17 -10.14
CA ALA A 42 -6.35 11.33 -10.78
C ALA A 42 -6.56 12.40 -9.71
N SER A 43 -6.05 13.60 -9.94
CA SER A 43 -6.14 14.69 -8.96
C SER A 43 -7.60 14.91 -8.62
N VAL A 44 -7.96 14.70 -7.34
CA VAL A 44 -9.29 14.98 -6.83
C VAL A 44 -9.44 16.48 -6.68
N ASP A 45 -10.58 17.02 -7.13
CA ASP A 45 -10.92 18.42 -6.94
C ASP A 45 -11.02 18.75 -5.45
N GLN A 46 -10.11 19.58 -4.95
CA GLN A 46 -10.05 19.97 -3.53
C GLN A 46 -11.12 20.99 -3.14
N SER A 47 -11.85 21.55 -4.11
CA SER A 47 -12.98 22.45 -3.84
C SER A 47 -14.25 21.72 -3.43
N VAL A 48 -14.31 20.41 -3.69
CA VAL A 48 -15.43 19.54 -3.29
C VAL A 48 -15.03 18.78 -2.03
N PRO A 49 -15.64 19.07 -0.87
CA PRO A 49 -15.39 18.29 0.35
C PRO A 49 -15.73 16.81 0.12
N GLY A 50 -14.78 15.93 0.46
CA GLY A 50 -14.97 14.49 0.38
C GLY A 50 -15.87 13.92 1.49
N PRO A 51 -16.15 12.61 1.45
CA PRO A 51 -16.88 11.92 2.50
C PRO A 51 -16.15 11.99 3.85
N VAL A 52 -16.91 11.94 4.94
CA VAL A 52 -16.43 12.02 6.32
C VAL A 52 -16.61 10.68 7.01
N LEU A 53 -15.50 10.12 7.49
CA LEU A 53 -15.51 8.90 8.30
C LEU A 53 -15.31 9.27 9.78
N LEU A 54 -16.31 8.98 10.60
CA LEU A 54 -16.28 9.20 12.04
C LEU A 54 -15.89 7.91 12.75
N VAL A 55 -14.68 7.90 13.30
CA VAL A 55 -14.12 6.74 14.01
C VAL A 55 -14.14 7.00 15.51
N PRO A 56 -14.77 6.14 16.32
CA PRO A 56 -14.75 6.29 17.77
C PRO A 56 -13.34 6.13 18.33
N GLY A 57 -13.03 6.89 19.39
CA GLY A 57 -11.78 6.74 20.12
C GLY A 57 -11.73 5.44 20.94
N PHE A 58 -10.61 5.18 21.61
CA PHE A 58 -10.44 4.00 22.46
C PHE A 58 -11.56 3.89 23.52
N GLY A 59 -12.35 2.82 23.45
CA GLY A 59 -13.50 2.60 24.34
C GLY A 59 -14.61 3.64 24.23
N GLY A 60 -14.63 4.43 23.16
CA GLY A 60 -15.62 5.48 22.93
C GLY A 60 -16.94 4.95 22.38
N SER A 61 -18.05 5.63 22.66
CA SER A 61 -19.35 5.30 22.10
C SER A 61 -19.56 5.91 20.71
N THR A 62 -20.36 5.22 19.88
CA THR A 62 -20.82 5.75 18.59
C THR A 62 -21.99 6.73 18.73
N ASP A 63 -22.70 6.73 19.87
CA ASP A 63 -23.89 7.57 20.07
C ASP A 63 -23.60 9.07 19.89
N ALA A 64 -22.48 9.55 20.44
CA ALA A 64 -22.08 10.94 20.27
C ALA A 64 -21.66 11.25 18.81
N LEU A 65 -21.09 10.26 18.11
CA LEU A 65 -20.74 10.39 16.71
C LEU A 65 -21.96 10.39 15.80
N GLU A 66 -23.04 9.69 16.15
CA GLU A 66 -24.28 9.71 15.37
C GLU A 66 -24.95 11.09 15.38
N VAL A 67 -24.89 11.80 16.51
CA VAL A 67 -25.37 13.21 16.58
C VAL A 67 -24.56 14.09 15.63
N LEU A 68 -23.23 13.95 15.63
CA LEU A 68 -22.37 14.68 14.69
C LEU A 68 -22.64 14.24 13.25
N ALA A 69 -22.83 12.95 12.99
CA ALA A 69 -23.10 12.42 11.65
C ALA A 69 -24.42 12.97 11.09
N ALA A 70 -25.45 13.09 11.92
CA ALA A 70 -26.72 13.69 11.53
C ALA A 70 -26.55 15.14 11.10
N GLU A 71 -25.91 15.97 11.93
CA GLU A 71 -25.58 17.36 11.59
C GLU A 71 -24.71 17.42 10.32
N LEU A 72 -23.77 16.49 10.17
CA LEU A 72 -22.94 16.37 8.97
C LEU A 72 -23.78 16.20 7.71
N ARG A 73 -24.71 15.25 7.74
CA ARG A 73 -25.60 14.92 6.61
C ARG A 73 -26.59 16.04 6.29
N GLU A 74 -27.13 16.72 7.30
CA GLU A 74 -28.08 17.84 7.09
C GLU A 74 -27.47 19.00 6.30
N ASN A 75 -26.16 19.23 6.45
CA ASN A 75 -25.44 20.22 5.68
C ASN A 75 -24.87 19.67 4.35
N GLY A 76 -25.36 18.51 3.89
CA GLY A 76 -25.02 17.94 2.59
C GLY A 76 -23.70 17.15 2.55
N ARG A 77 -23.16 16.72 3.70
CA ARG A 77 -21.92 15.91 3.74
C ARG A 77 -22.26 14.43 3.82
N ASP A 78 -21.52 13.59 3.11
CA ASP A 78 -21.62 12.14 3.23
C ASP A 78 -20.83 11.67 4.46
N ALA A 79 -21.52 11.45 5.59
CA ALA A 79 -20.90 11.04 6.84
C ALA A 79 -21.25 9.59 7.20
N THR A 80 -20.25 8.81 7.60
CA THR A 80 -20.40 7.42 8.04
C THR A 80 -19.71 7.22 9.39
N VAL A 81 -20.40 6.58 10.35
CA VAL A 81 -19.83 6.20 11.64
C VAL A 81 -19.30 4.77 11.55
N VAL A 82 -18.07 4.55 11.99
CA VAL A 82 -17.44 3.23 12.02
C VAL A 82 -17.79 2.52 13.32
N ALA A 83 -18.38 1.33 13.21
CA ALA A 83 -18.58 0.45 14.35
C ALA A 83 -17.32 -0.41 14.55
N LEU A 84 -16.50 -0.07 15.54
CA LEU A 84 -15.28 -0.84 15.83
C LEU A 84 -15.58 -2.13 16.59
N PRO A 85 -14.89 -3.24 16.27
CA PRO A 85 -14.97 -4.47 17.04
C PRO A 85 -14.58 -4.25 18.50
N ASP A 86 -15.20 -5.03 19.39
CA ASP A 86 -15.00 -4.98 20.84
C ASP A 86 -15.15 -3.57 21.43
N GLY A 87 -15.98 -2.71 20.83
CA GLY A 87 -16.16 -1.32 21.29
C GLY A 87 -14.89 -0.46 21.22
N GLY A 88 -13.94 -0.82 20.35
CA GLY A 88 -12.70 -0.05 20.17
C GLY A 88 -11.64 -0.28 21.25
N VAL A 89 -11.77 -1.32 22.08
CA VAL A 89 -10.72 -1.70 23.07
C VAL A 89 -9.93 -2.96 22.69
N GLY A 90 -10.32 -3.64 21.61
CA GLY A 90 -9.68 -4.86 21.11
C GLY A 90 -8.39 -4.63 20.32
N ASP A 91 -7.98 -5.63 19.54
CA ASP A 91 -6.79 -5.60 18.69
C ASP A 91 -6.90 -4.51 17.59
N LEU A 92 -5.92 -3.60 17.54
CA LEU A 92 -5.88 -2.52 16.54
C LEU A 92 -5.73 -3.02 15.10
N THR A 93 -5.06 -4.16 14.91
CA THR A 93 -4.92 -4.82 13.61
C THR A 93 -6.26 -5.33 13.12
N ALA A 94 -7.07 -5.91 14.02
CA ALA A 94 -8.42 -6.35 13.71
C ALA A 94 -9.34 -5.15 13.43
N GLN A 95 -9.21 -4.07 14.20
CA GLN A 95 -9.96 -2.83 13.97
C GLN A 95 -9.62 -2.19 12.61
N ALA A 96 -8.36 -2.19 12.20
CA ALA A 96 -7.94 -1.63 10.90
C ALA A 96 -8.44 -2.40 9.67
N GLN A 97 -9.06 -3.56 9.86
CA GLN A 97 -9.70 -4.36 8.80
C GLN A 97 -11.21 -4.14 8.70
N THR A 98 -11.75 -3.22 9.51
CA THR A 98 -13.18 -2.81 9.48
C THR A 98 -13.39 -1.73 8.43
#